data_AF-A0A095ANG7-F1
#
_entry.id   AF-A0A095ANG7-F1
#
_cell.length_a   1.000
_cell.length_b   1.000
_cell.length_c   1.000
_cell.angle_alpha   90.00
_cell.angle_beta   90.00
_cell.angle_gamma   90.00
#
_symmetry.space_group_name_H-M   'P 1'
#
loop_
_entity.id
_entity.type
_entity.pdbx_description
1 polymer ?
#
loop_
_entity_poly.entity_id
_entity_poly.type
_entity_poly.pdbx_seq_one_letter_code
_entity_poly.pdbx_strand_id
1 'polypeptide(L)'
;MQDLLDTNDLGEDEWLAWGMKRMLLMSMTGDVDGVQEMLGLVEKRVPTKAEHLRVFRYNRALALFKLGDNGTAISEAGELMQEYYKELGITPGDVLGRNPPELRLLLPKDRDLTDTLKHLADTLDLLAQATGRKSQRSTMARIHAMKFYELAQAFQSFVRVGLDLVDELVWVNDFAAARQTLEDTIFPTIQAVGLASYVIEARALYAVVLAYCGDHEAAADEVARLLPFEEAMDPNHRIAFQDQKQLIRNARLYGGPRQRRVEIPAPLQALFDQRRSSPKSVETRKKIGRNERCPCGSGRKYKQCHGR
;
A
#
# COMPACT_ATOMS: atom_id res chain seq x y z
N MET A 1 3.96 6.62 -29.49
CA MET A 1 4.96 6.02 -28.57
C MET A 1 5.71 4.89 -29.25
N GLN A 2 5.02 3.88 -29.78
CA GLN A 2 5.65 2.83 -30.58
C GLN A 2 6.47 3.42 -31.74
N ASP A 3 5.86 4.32 -32.52
CA ASP A 3 6.58 5.03 -33.60
C ASP A 3 7.83 5.77 -33.11
N LEU A 4 7.84 6.29 -31.87
CA LEU A 4 9.02 6.97 -31.32
C LEU A 4 10.15 5.98 -31.00
N LEU A 5 9.81 4.78 -30.52
CA LEU A 5 10.80 3.71 -30.26
C LEU A 5 11.40 3.20 -31.57
N ASP A 6 10.56 2.99 -32.58
CA ASP A 6 10.98 2.43 -33.86
C ASP A 6 11.81 3.43 -34.69
N THR A 7 11.60 4.74 -34.49
CA THR A 7 12.27 5.80 -35.28
C THR A 7 13.49 6.43 -34.61
N ASN A 8 13.64 6.34 -33.28
CA ASN A 8 14.68 7.08 -32.54
C ASN A 8 15.71 6.21 -31.82
N ASP A 9 15.76 4.89 -32.10
CA ASP A 9 16.74 3.94 -31.53
C ASP A 9 16.92 4.12 -30.00
N LEU A 10 15.80 4.12 -29.28
CA LEU A 10 15.77 4.52 -27.88
C LEU A 10 16.34 3.47 -26.91
N GLY A 11 16.75 2.29 -27.38
CA GLY A 11 17.34 1.23 -26.55
C GLY A 11 16.39 0.06 -26.24
N GLU A 12 16.96 -1.07 -25.80
CA GLU A 12 16.20 -2.27 -25.45
C GLU A 12 15.39 -2.11 -24.16
N ASP A 13 15.93 -1.40 -23.16
CA ASP A 13 15.27 -1.19 -21.87
C ASP A 13 14.00 -0.33 -22.01
N GLU A 14 14.07 0.71 -22.84
CA GLU A 14 12.94 1.57 -23.21
C GLU A 14 11.86 0.79 -23.95
N TRP A 15 12.27 -0.10 -24.85
CA TRP A 15 11.34 -0.98 -25.55
C TRP A 15 10.67 -1.97 -24.59
N LEU A 16 11.42 -2.59 -23.67
CA LEU A 16 10.89 -3.53 -22.67
C LEU A 16 9.89 -2.82 -21.74
N ALA A 17 10.24 -1.62 -21.26
CA ALA A 17 9.36 -0.82 -20.44
C ALA A 17 8.05 -0.47 -21.17
N TRP A 18 8.12 -0.12 -22.46
CA TRP A 18 6.93 0.08 -23.29
C TRP A 18 6.13 -1.20 -23.47
N GLY A 19 6.77 -2.31 -23.83
CA GLY A 19 6.12 -3.58 -24.09
C GLY A 19 5.35 -4.10 -22.87
N MET A 20 5.98 -4.04 -21.69
CA MET A 20 5.33 -4.38 -20.42
C MET A 20 4.14 -3.47 -20.11
N LYS A 21 4.27 -2.15 -20.29
CA LYS A 21 3.16 -1.20 -20.08
C LYS A 21 2.01 -1.42 -21.08
N ARG A 22 2.32 -1.71 -22.34
CA ARG A 22 1.33 -1.98 -23.39
C ARG A 22 0.54 -3.25 -23.07
N MET A 23 1.23 -4.31 -22.66
CA MET A 23 0.62 -5.55 -22.18
C MET A 23 -0.32 -5.31 -20.99
N LEU A 24 0.13 -4.56 -19.98
CA LEU A 24 -0.73 -4.21 -18.84
C LEU A 24 -1.96 -3.42 -19.26
N LEU A 25 -1.84 -2.48 -20.19
CA LEU A 25 -2.99 -1.73 -20.70
C LEU A 25 -4.01 -2.65 -21.40
N MET A 26 -3.55 -3.58 -22.25
CA MET A 26 -4.42 -4.56 -22.92
C MET A 26 -5.15 -5.46 -21.92
N SER A 27 -4.46 -5.88 -20.85
CA SER A 27 -5.10 -6.68 -19.80
C SER A 27 -6.23 -5.92 -19.08
N MET A 28 -6.13 -4.59 -18.95
CA MET A 28 -7.19 -3.77 -18.35
C MET A 28 -8.45 -3.67 -19.20
N THR A 29 -8.34 -3.89 -20.51
CA THR A 29 -9.48 -3.90 -21.44
C THR A 29 -9.99 -5.31 -21.73
N GLY A 30 -9.44 -6.35 -21.09
CA GLY A 30 -9.81 -7.75 -21.33
C GLY A 30 -9.33 -8.33 -22.66
N ASP A 31 -8.33 -7.70 -23.30
CA ASP A 31 -7.78 -8.15 -24.58
C ASP A 31 -6.79 -9.30 -24.37
N VAL A 32 -7.32 -10.52 -24.28
CA VAL A 32 -6.54 -11.74 -24.01
C VAL A 32 -5.52 -12.00 -25.11
N ASP A 33 -5.93 -11.91 -26.37
CA ASP A 33 -5.07 -12.20 -27.53
C ASP A 33 -3.91 -11.19 -27.62
N GLY A 34 -4.20 -9.90 -27.43
CA GLY A 34 -3.18 -8.85 -27.41
C GLY A 34 -2.18 -9.03 -26.26
N VAL A 35 -2.62 -9.47 -25.08
CA VAL A 35 -1.71 -9.80 -23.97
C VAL A 35 -0.79 -10.98 -24.34
N GLN A 36 -1.31 -12.05 -24.94
CA GLN A 36 -0.50 -13.21 -25.33
C GLN A 36 0.53 -12.85 -26.42
N GLU A 37 0.13 -12.06 -27.40
CA GLU A 37 1.04 -11.55 -28.43
C GLU A 37 2.17 -10.72 -27.80
N MET A 38 1.83 -9.74 -26.94
CA MET A 38 2.81 -8.90 -26.27
C MET A 38 3.73 -9.69 -25.35
N LEU A 39 3.21 -10.70 -24.62
CA LEU A 39 4.02 -11.60 -23.82
C LEU A 39 5.09 -12.29 -24.67
N GLY A 40 4.70 -12.87 -25.80
CA GLY A 40 5.64 -13.54 -26.71
C GLY A 40 6.66 -12.60 -27.34
N LEU A 41 6.33 -11.33 -27.56
CA LEU A 41 7.26 -10.32 -28.06
C LEU A 41 8.25 -9.88 -26.98
N VAL A 42 7.77 -9.64 -25.76
CA VAL A 42 8.61 -9.20 -24.63
C VAL A 42 9.54 -10.32 -24.19
N GLU A 43 9.05 -11.55 -24.05
CA GLU A 43 9.84 -12.70 -23.60
C GLU A 43 11.08 -12.95 -24.47
N LYS A 44 10.98 -12.73 -25.78
CA LYS A 44 12.10 -12.87 -26.72
C LYS A 44 13.21 -11.84 -26.52
N ARG A 45 12.90 -10.70 -25.89
CA ARG A 45 13.82 -9.56 -25.75
C ARG A 45 14.30 -9.36 -24.31
N VAL A 46 13.67 -10.00 -23.32
CA VAL A 46 14.06 -9.84 -21.91
C VAL A 46 15.47 -10.44 -21.69
N PRO A 47 16.42 -9.67 -21.14
CA PRO A 47 17.75 -10.17 -20.80
C PRO A 47 17.67 -11.31 -19.78
N THR A 48 18.64 -12.24 -19.85
CA THR A 48 18.74 -13.37 -18.91
C THR A 48 19.16 -12.97 -17.48
N LYS A 49 19.43 -11.68 -17.25
CA LYS A 49 19.79 -11.15 -15.93
C LYS A 49 18.59 -11.26 -14.98
N ALA A 50 18.84 -11.74 -13.76
CA ALA A 50 17.81 -12.04 -12.78
C ALA A 50 16.86 -10.86 -12.47
N GLU A 51 17.35 -9.62 -12.46
CA GLU A 51 16.51 -8.43 -12.23
C GLU A 51 15.45 -8.24 -13.34
N HIS A 52 15.84 -8.38 -14.62
CA HIS A 52 14.96 -8.19 -15.75
C HIS A 52 13.89 -9.29 -15.79
N LEU A 53 14.30 -10.54 -15.52
CA LEU A 53 13.39 -11.68 -15.45
C LEU A 53 12.34 -11.52 -14.35
N ARG A 54 12.72 -10.99 -13.17
CA ARG A 54 11.77 -10.75 -12.08
C ARG A 54 10.76 -9.66 -12.41
N VAL A 55 11.21 -8.55 -13.00
CA VAL A 55 10.32 -7.47 -13.45
C VAL A 55 9.36 -7.98 -14.53
N PHE A 56 9.85 -8.75 -15.50
CA PHE A 56 9.02 -9.37 -16.52
C PHE A 56 7.96 -10.31 -15.93
N ARG A 57 8.36 -11.26 -15.09
CA ARG A 57 7.45 -12.22 -14.44
C ARG A 57 6.40 -11.51 -13.59
N TYR A 58 6.77 -10.45 -12.88
CA TYR A 58 5.81 -9.65 -12.12
C TYR A 58 4.75 -9.02 -13.05
N ASN A 59 5.19 -8.39 -14.15
CA ASN A 59 4.27 -7.77 -15.10
C ASN A 59 3.36 -8.81 -15.79
N ARG A 60 3.89 -10.00 -16.11
CA ARG A 60 3.11 -11.13 -16.63
C ARG A 60 2.04 -11.56 -15.62
N ALA A 61 2.43 -11.84 -14.37
CA ALA A 61 1.52 -12.23 -13.31
C ALA A 61 0.40 -11.17 -13.10
N LEU A 62 0.76 -9.89 -13.14
CA LEU A 62 -0.19 -8.78 -13.03
C LEU A 62 -1.16 -8.72 -14.23
N ALA A 63 -0.68 -8.94 -15.45
CA ALA A 63 -1.54 -8.99 -16.63
C ALA A 63 -2.52 -10.16 -16.57
N LEU A 64 -2.05 -11.35 -16.17
CA LEU A 64 -2.89 -12.54 -16.02
C LEU A 64 -3.95 -12.36 -14.93
N PHE A 65 -3.58 -11.76 -13.78
CA PHE A 65 -4.53 -11.38 -12.75
C PHE A 65 -5.64 -10.47 -13.29
N LYS A 66 -5.28 -9.45 -14.08
CA LYS A 66 -6.26 -8.53 -14.69
C LYS A 66 -7.18 -9.21 -15.70
N LEU A 67 -6.72 -10.27 -16.35
CA LEU A 67 -7.54 -11.14 -17.22
C LEU A 67 -8.38 -12.18 -16.43
N GLY A 68 -8.26 -12.23 -15.10
CA GLY A 68 -9.01 -13.13 -14.23
C GLY A 68 -8.32 -14.47 -13.94
N ASP A 69 -7.10 -14.70 -14.44
CA ASP A 69 -6.30 -15.89 -14.10
C ASP A 69 -5.57 -15.70 -12.76
N ASN A 70 -6.35 -15.78 -11.70
CA ASN A 70 -5.86 -15.64 -10.32
C ASN A 70 -4.91 -16.78 -9.94
N GLY A 71 -5.12 -18.00 -10.45
CA GLY A 71 -4.34 -19.17 -10.08
C GLY A 71 -2.88 -19.02 -10.50
N THR A 72 -2.65 -18.65 -11.76
CA THR A 72 -1.30 -18.41 -12.28
C THR A 72 -0.66 -17.19 -11.60
N ALA A 73 -1.43 -16.11 -11.41
CA ALA A 73 -0.93 -14.92 -10.74
C ALA A 73 -0.46 -15.21 -9.30
N ILE A 74 -1.21 -16.00 -8.52
CA ILE A 74 -0.82 -16.42 -7.17
C ILE A 74 0.47 -17.24 -7.21
N SER A 75 0.58 -18.20 -8.13
CA SER A 75 1.76 -19.06 -8.24
C SER A 75 3.01 -18.23 -8.55
N GLU A 76 2.96 -17.39 -9.58
CA GLU A 76 4.10 -16.59 -10.01
C GLU A 76 4.49 -15.52 -8.98
N ALA A 77 3.51 -14.80 -8.42
CA ALA A 77 3.78 -13.83 -7.37
C ALA A 77 4.35 -14.50 -6.11
N GLY A 78 3.88 -15.69 -5.78
CA GLY A 78 4.40 -16.49 -4.66
C GLY A 78 5.87 -16.86 -4.83
N GLU A 79 6.28 -17.31 -6.02
CA GLU A 79 7.68 -17.61 -6.33
C GLU A 79 8.56 -16.36 -6.31
N LEU A 80 8.12 -15.27 -6.95
CA LEU A 80 8.85 -14.00 -6.98
C LEU A 80 9.03 -13.41 -5.57
N MET A 81 8.00 -13.53 -4.73
CA MET A 81 8.06 -13.09 -3.35
C MET A 81 9.21 -13.81 -2.61
N GLN A 82 9.35 -15.12 -2.77
CA GLN A 82 10.44 -15.88 -2.15
C GLN A 82 11.82 -15.45 -2.67
N GLU A 83 11.94 -15.17 -3.98
CA GLU A 83 13.18 -14.68 -4.57
C GLU A 83 13.60 -13.32 -4.02
N TYR A 84 12.66 -12.38 -3.87
CA TYR A 84 12.94 -11.07 -3.29
C TYR A 84 13.30 -11.16 -1.80
N TYR A 85 12.61 -12.00 -1.02
CA TYR A 85 13.00 -12.27 0.37
C TYR A 85 14.44 -12.80 0.46
N LYS A 86 14.78 -13.78 -0.40
CA LYS A 86 16.12 -14.34 -0.49
C LYS A 86 17.17 -13.29 -0.86
N GLU A 87 16.87 -12.42 -1.83
CA GLU A 87 17.77 -11.33 -2.23
C GLU A 87 18.01 -10.30 -1.13
N LEU A 88 16.99 -10.03 -0.31
CA LEU A 88 17.10 -9.15 0.86
C LEU A 88 17.73 -9.84 2.08
N GLY A 89 17.99 -11.15 2.01
CA GLY A 89 18.59 -11.91 3.12
C GLY A 89 17.69 -12.04 4.35
N ILE A 90 16.36 -11.92 4.19
CA ILE A 90 15.39 -12.00 5.29
C ILE A 90 14.26 -12.98 4.94
N THR A 91 13.56 -13.46 5.96
CA THR A 91 12.38 -14.33 5.79
C THR A 91 11.08 -13.58 6.10
N PRO A 92 9.91 -14.08 5.68
CA PRO A 92 8.63 -13.54 6.14
C PRO A 92 8.51 -13.49 7.68
N GLY A 93 9.12 -14.45 8.40
CA GLY A 93 9.15 -14.47 9.86
C GLY A 93 9.95 -13.34 10.49
N ASP A 94 10.93 -12.78 9.76
CA ASP A 94 11.70 -11.62 10.22
C ASP A 94 10.88 -10.33 10.15
N VAL A 95 9.95 -10.25 9.19
CA VAL A 95 9.04 -9.11 8.99
C VAL A 95 7.95 -9.05 10.06
N LEU A 96 7.48 -10.21 10.51
CA LEU A 96 6.37 -10.36 11.43
C LEU A 96 6.61 -9.57 12.74
N GLY A 97 5.71 -8.67 13.14
CA GLY A 97 5.86 -7.93 14.40
C GLY A 97 7.04 -6.95 14.50
N ARG A 98 7.79 -6.70 13.42
CA ARG A 98 8.79 -5.61 13.36
C ARG A 98 8.27 -4.42 12.56
N ASN A 99 8.63 -3.22 12.99
CA ASN A 99 8.33 -1.99 12.26
C ASN A 99 9.42 -1.67 11.22
N PRO A 100 9.16 -0.82 10.22
CA PRO A 100 10.13 -0.48 9.18
C PRO A 100 11.52 -0.07 9.69
N PRO A 101 11.68 0.77 10.73
CA PRO A 101 13.02 1.10 11.25
C PRO A 101 13.80 -0.12 11.77
N GLU A 102 13.12 -1.07 12.41
CA GLU A 102 13.72 -2.30 12.92
C GLU A 102 14.08 -3.24 11.77
N LEU A 103 13.24 -3.31 10.73
CA LEU A 103 13.52 -4.10 9.54
C LEU A 103 14.72 -3.58 8.77
N ARG A 104 14.86 -2.25 8.69
CA ARG A 104 16.01 -1.61 8.04
C ARG A 104 17.35 -2.06 8.62
N LEU A 105 17.39 -2.47 9.90
CA LEU A 105 18.60 -2.97 10.55
C LEU A 105 19.02 -4.36 10.06
N LEU A 106 18.08 -5.15 9.53
CA LEU A 106 18.31 -6.50 9.01
C LEU A 106 18.69 -6.52 7.52
N LEU A 107 18.47 -5.41 6.81
CA LEU A 107 18.67 -5.33 5.37
C LEU A 107 20.15 -5.09 5.00
N PRO A 108 20.58 -5.51 3.78
CA PRO A 108 21.87 -5.16 3.22
C PRO A 108 22.10 -3.64 3.21
N LYS A 109 23.36 -3.23 3.43
CA LYS A 109 23.74 -1.80 3.54
C LYS A 109 24.73 -1.36 2.47
N ASP A 110 25.17 -2.29 1.64
CA ASP A 110 26.18 -2.13 0.60
C ASP A 110 25.61 -1.55 -0.71
N ARG A 111 24.29 -1.45 -0.83
CA ARG A 111 23.60 -0.98 -2.04
C ARG A 111 22.29 -0.29 -1.74
N ASP A 112 21.78 0.46 -2.73
CA ASP A 112 20.40 0.95 -2.70
C ASP A 112 19.42 -0.22 -2.89
N LEU A 113 18.39 -0.26 -2.06
CA LEU A 113 17.37 -1.32 -2.04
C LEU A 113 15.99 -0.78 -2.44
N THR A 114 15.87 0.50 -2.79
CA THR A 114 14.59 1.18 -3.02
C THR A 114 13.70 0.41 -4.01
N ASP A 115 14.25 0.02 -5.16
CA ASP A 115 13.48 -0.72 -6.16
C ASP A 115 13.21 -2.18 -5.74
N THR A 116 14.18 -2.88 -5.15
CA THR A 116 13.99 -4.25 -4.66
C THR A 116 12.88 -4.32 -3.59
N LEU A 117 12.87 -3.37 -2.66
CA LEU A 117 11.86 -3.26 -1.62
C LEU A 117 10.49 -2.96 -2.21
N LYS A 118 10.42 -2.02 -3.16
CA LYS A 118 9.19 -1.70 -3.87
C LYS A 118 8.66 -2.90 -4.66
N HIS A 119 9.52 -3.62 -5.37
CA HIS A 119 9.09 -4.80 -6.13
C HIS A 119 8.63 -5.96 -5.25
N LEU A 120 9.27 -6.17 -4.09
CA LEU A 120 8.74 -7.11 -3.10
C LEU A 120 7.36 -6.67 -2.60
N ALA A 121 7.17 -5.38 -2.32
CA ALA A 121 5.88 -4.84 -1.89
C ALA A 121 4.79 -5.00 -2.98
N ASP A 122 5.12 -4.68 -4.23
CA ASP A 122 4.25 -4.86 -5.40
C ASP A 122 3.85 -6.34 -5.56
N THR A 123 4.81 -7.25 -5.41
CA THR A 123 4.57 -8.69 -5.51
C THR A 123 3.66 -9.20 -4.39
N LEU A 124 3.90 -8.75 -3.16
CA LEU A 124 3.05 -9.09 -2.00
C LEU A 124 1.62 -8.54 -2.16
N ASP A 125 1.48 -7.32 -2.67
CA ASP A 125 0.18 -6.73 -2.93
C ASP A 125 -0.56 -7.46 -4.06
N LEU A 126 0.11 -7.81 -5.16
CA LEU A 126 -0.46 -8.66 -6.21
C LEU A 126 -0.93 -10.00 -5.63
N LEU A 127 -0.11 -10.65 -4.81
CA LEU A 127 -0.48 -11.90 -4.14
C LEU A 127 -1.73 -11.72 -3.26
N ALA A 128 -1.82 -10.62 -2.52
CA ALA A 128 -2.98 -10.30 -1.68
C ALA A 128 -4.25 -10.06 -2.51
N GLN A 129 -4.12 -9.37 -3.65
CA GLN A 129 -5.23 -9.12 -4.58
C GLN A 129 -5.69 -10.42 -5.26
N ALA A 130 -4.76 -11.22 -5.78
CA ALA A 130 -5.04 -12.43 -6.55
C ALA A 130 -5.58 -13.59 -5.69
N THR A 131 -5.15 -13.71 -4.43
CA THR A 131 -5.74 -14.65 -3.45
C THR A 131 -7.23 -14.38 -3.21
N GLY A 132 -7.70 -13.19 -3.61
CA GLY A 132 -9.04 -12.70 -3.35
C GLY A 132 -9.11 -12.01 -2.00
N ARG A 133 -10.15 -11.19 -1.82
CA ARG A 133 -10.39 -10.56 -0.52
C ARG A 133 -10.69 -11.66 0.51
N LYS A 134 -10.29 -11.43 1.77
CA LYS A 134 -10.87 -12.02 2.99
C LYS A 134 -10.21 -13.27 3.54
N SER A 135 -8.88 -13.33 3.47
CA SER A 135 -8.11 -14.42 4.10
C SER A 135 -7.06 -13.86 5.04
N GLN A 136 -6.65 -14.65 6.03
CA GLN A 136 -5.50 -14.28 6.87
C GLN A 136 -4.22 -14.11 6.04
N ARG A 137 -4.10 -14.84 4.92
CA ARG A 137 -2.95 -14.75 4.01
C ARG A 137 -2.89 -13.40 3.30
N SER A 138 -4.01 -12.91 2.77
CA SER A 138 -4.10 -11.61 2.11
C SER A 138 -3.86 -10.47 3.09
N THR A 139 -4.44 -10.52 4.29
CA THR A 139 -4.16 -9.53 5.36
C THR A 139 -2.67 -9.45 5.69
N MET A 140 -2.00 -10.60 5.88
CA MET A 140 -0.56 -10.62 6.18
C MET A 140 0.29 -10.11 5.02
N ALA A 141 -0.05 -10.47 3.78
CA ALA A 141 0.64 -9.98 2.59
C ALA A 141 0.53 -8.45 2.47
N ARG A 142 -0.64 -7.86 2.74
CA ARG A 142 -0.84 -6.39 2.75
C ARG A 142 -0.01 -5.70 3.84
N ILE A 143 -0.03 -6.24 5.07
CA ILE A 143 0.77 -5.69 6.17
C ILE A 143 2.26 -5.70 5.81
N HIS A 144 2.76 -6.77 5.18
CA HIS A 144 4.15 -6.84 4.74
C HIS A 144 4.41 -5.84 3.60
N ALA A 145 3.53 -5.77 2.60
CA ALA A 145 3.64 -4.85 1.48
C ALA A 145 3.72 -3.39 1.96
N MET A 146 2.87 -2.98 2.91
CA MET A 146 2.92 -1.64 3.51
C MET A 146 4.30 -1.35 4.11
N LYS A 147 4.86 -2.26 4.91
CA LYS A 147 6.19 -2.05 5.50
C LYS A 147 7.28 -1.84 4.45
N PHE A 148 7.23 -2.61 3.37
CA PHE A 148 8.20 -2.51 2.29
C PHE A 148 7.99 -1.26 1.42
N TYR A 149 6.75 -0.84 1.18
CA TYR A 149 6.48 0.45 0.54
C TYR A 149 6.98 1.64 1.36
N GLU A 150 6.83 1.60 2.69
CA GLU A 150 7.39 2.64 3.56
C GLU A 150 8.91 2.70 3.47
N LEU A 151 9.57 1.53 3.52
CA LEU A 151 11.03 1.44 3.36
C LEU A 151 11.52 1.95 2.01
N ALA A 152 10.73 1.72 0.95
CA ALA A 152 10.97 2.19 -0.41
C ALA A 152 10.48 3.63 -0.68
N GLN A 153 9.91 4.31 0.33
CA GLN A 153 9.31 5.65 0.19
C GLN A 153 8.19 5.73 -0.88
N ALA A 154 7.53 4.60 -1.18
CA ALA A 154 6.44 4.49 -2.14
C ALA A 154 5.08 4.77 -1.46
N PHE A 155 4.91 5.99 -0.93
CA PHE A 155 3.80 6.32 -0.04
C PHE A 155 2.41 6.30 -0.69
N GLN A 156 2.30 6.49 -2.00
CA GLN A 156 1.01 6.34 -2.70
C GLN A 156 0.54 4.87 -2.64
N SER A 157 1.42 3.93 -2.97
CA SER A 157 1.13 2.50 -2.85
C SER A 157 0.90 2.08 -1.40
N PHE A 158 1.68 2.63 -0.46
CA PHE A 158 1.47 2.42 0.97
C PHE A 158 0.04 2.78 1.41
N VAL A 159 -0.43 3.98 1.07
CA VAL A 159 -1.77 4.45 1.47
C VAL A 159 -2.83 3.61 0.79
N ARG A 160 -2.72 3.35 -0.52
CA ARG A 160 -3.68 2.49 -1.24
C ARG A 160 -3.80 1.10 -0.61
N VAL A 161 -2.69 0.40 -0.40
CA VAL A 161 -2.71 -0.93 0.22
C VAL A 161 -3.19 -0.89 1.67
N GLY A 162 -2.90 0.21 2.38
CA GLY A 162 -3.43 0.46 3.70
C GLY A 162 -4.95 0.60 3.75
N LEU A 163 -5.55 1.29 2.78
CA LEU A 163 -7.01 1.37 2.64
C LEU A 163 -7.62 0.01 2.27
N ASP A 164 -6.98 -0.75 1.37
CA ASP A 164 -7.41 -2.12 1.07
C ASP A 164 -7.35 -3.04 2.33
N LEU A 165 -6.35 -2.85 3.19
CA LEU A 165 -6.23 -3.56 4.46
C LEU A 165 -7.38 -3.17 5.41
N VAL A 166 -7.72 -1.89 5.49
CA VAL A 166 -8.84 -1.41 6.31
C VAL A 166 -10.15 -2.02 5.83
N ASP A 167 -10.41 -2.05 4.52
CA ASP A 167 -11.59 -2.71 3.95
C ASP A 167 -11.66 -4.20 4.31
N GLU A 168 -10.52 -4.89 4.27
CA GLU A 168 -10.45 -6.30 4.65
C GLU A 168 -10.70 -6.52 6.15
N LEU A 169 -10.16 -5.64 7.00
CA LEU A 169 -10.42 -5.64 8.44
C LEU A 169 -11.90 -5.38 8.76
N VAL A 170 -12.51 -4.40 8.09
CA VAL A 170 -13.96 -4.14 8.16
C VAL A 170 -14.73 -5.38 7.74
N TRP A 171 -14.32 -6.05 6.66
CA TRP A 171 -15.02 -7.25 6.20
C TRP A 171 -14.98 -8.40 7.22
N VAL A 172 -13.85 -8.62 7.89
CA VAL A 172 -13.75 -9.64 8.95
C VAL A 172 -14.31 -9.17 10.30
N ASN A 173 -14.98 -8.00 10.33
CA ASN A 173 -15.51 -7.34 11.52
C ASN A 173 -14.45 -6.95 12.57
N ASP A 174 -13.18 -6.78 12.19
CA ASP A 174 -12.15 -6.25 13.08
C ASP A 174 -12.05 -4.72 12.99
N PHE A 175 -13.10 -4.05 13.46
CA PHE A 175 -13.24 -2.59 13.38
C PHE A 175 -12.24 -1.85 14.26
N ALA A 176 -11.87 -2.42 15.40
CA ALA A 176 -10.83 -1.86 16.27
C ALA A 176 -9.47 -1.78 15.55
N ALA A 177 -9.04 -2.86 14.87
CA ALA A 177 -7.82 -2.83 14.08
C ALA A 177 -7.93 -1.91 12.86
N ALA A 178 -9.10 -1.87 12.20
CA ALA A 178 -9.36 -0.95 11.09
C ALA A 178 -9.21 0.52 11.53
N ARG A 179 -9.80 0.89 12.67
CA ARG A 179 -9.71 2.22 13.29
C ARG A 179 -8.27 2.57 13.60
N GLN A 180 -7.56 1.65 14.26
CA GLN A 180 -6.16 1.84 14.61
C GLN A 180 -5.29 2.04 13.37
N THR A 181 -5.52 1.26 12.31
CA THR A 181 -4.76 1.39 11.05
C THR A 181 -4.95 2.77 10.45
N LEU A 182 -6.17 3.31 10.43
CA LEU A 182 -6.44 4.65 9.94
C LEU A 182 -5.78 5.75 10.80
N GLU A 183 -5.99 5.69 12.12
CA GLU A 183 -5.56 6.72 13.08
C GLU A 183 -4.05 6.74 13.30
N ASP A 184 -3.42 5.58 13.51
CA ASP A 184 -2.01 5.49 13.88
C ASP A 184 -1.08 5.49 12.66
N THR A 185 -1.58 5.09 11.49
CA THR A 185 -0.76 4.79 10.31
C THR A 185 -1.13 5.61 9.08
N ILE A 186 -2.37 5.54 8.61
CA ILE A 186 -2.76 6.13 7.32
C ILE A 186 -2.86 7.65 7.39
N PHE A 187 -3.62 8.20 8.34
CA PHE A 187 -3.77 9.66 8.45
C PHE A 187 -2.45 10.39 8.72
N PRO A 188 -1.58 9.92 9.65
CA PRO A 188 -0.28 10.54 9.85
C PRO A 188 0.57 10.51 8.58
N THR A 189 0.53 9.42 7.80
CA THR A 189 1.29 9.30 6.55
C THR A 189 0.77 10.24 5.47
N ILE A 190 -0.56 10.28 5.25
CA ILE A 190 -1.18 11.20 4.29
C ILE A 190 -0.79 12.65 4.61
N GLN A 191 -0.86 13.03 5.88
CA GLN A 191 -0.51 14.37 6.34
C GLN A 191 0.99 14.66 6.18
N ALA A 192 1.86 13.72 6.55
CA ALA A 192 3.30 13.91 6.52
C ALA A 192 3.86 14.05 5.10
N VAL A 193 3.27 13.32 4.13
CA VAL A 193 3.74 13.28 2.74
C VAL A 193 2.94 14.23 1.83
N GLY A 194 1.78 14.73 2.28
CA GLY A 194 0.94 15.65 1.51
C GLY A 194 0.11 14.97 0.43
N LEU A 195 -0.38 13.75 0.69
CA LEU A 195 -1.15 12.94 -0.26
C LEU A 195 -2.64 13.33 -0.30
N ALA A 196 -2.92 14.57 -0.70
CA ALA A 196 -4.26 15.16 -0.65
C ALA A 196 -5.33 14.35 -1.42
N SER A 197 -4.95 13.65 -2.50
CA SER A 197 -5.85 12.84 -3.32
C SER A 197 -6.52 11.70 -2.54
N TYR A 198 -5.91 11.22 -1.45
CA TYR A 198 -6.45 10.13 -0.62
C TYR A 198 -7.28 10.61 0.57
N VAL A 199 -7.31 11.93 0.86
CA VAL A 199 -7.94 12.45 2.07
C VAL A 199 -9.44 12.14 2.11
N ILE A 200 -10.12 12.33 0.98
CA ILE A 200 -11.56 12.11 0.88
C ILE A 200 -11.89 10.63 1.08
N GLU A 201 -11.23 9.75 0.33
CA GLU A 201 -11.43 8.30 0.38
C GLU A 201 -11.15 7.75 1.80
N ALA A 202 -10.01 8.12 2.39
CA ALA A 202 -9.62 7.66 3.72
C ALA A 202 -10.60 8.12 4.81
N ARG A 203 -11.10 9.36 4.73
CA ARG A 203 -12.09 9.88 5.69
C ARG A 203 -13.47 9.25 5.50
N ALA A 204 -13.88 8.99 4.26
CA ALA A 204 -15.14 8.35 3.97
C ALA A 204 -15.17 6.91 4.54
N LEU A 205 -14.08 6.16 4.36
CA LEU A 205 -13.90 4.84 4.96
C LEU A 205 -13.85 4.92 6.50
N TYR A 206 -13.15 5.92 7.05
CA TYR A 206 -13.09 6.13 8.51
C TYR A 206 -14.46 6.41 9.13
N ALA A 207 -15.34 7.13 8.45
CA ALA A 207 -16.72 7.35 8.93
C ALA A 207 -17.48 6.02 9.09
N VAL A 208 -17.30 5.08 8.15
CA VAL A 208 -17.88 3.72 8.25
C VAL A 208 -17.29 2.96 9.44
N VAL A 209 -15.96 2.98 9.57
CA VAL A 209 -15.25 2.33 10.68
C VAL A 209 -15.71 2.85 12.04
N LEU A 210 -15.82 4.18 12.19
CA LEU A 210 -16.35 4.82 13.40
C LEU A 210 -17.77 4.34 13.72
N ALA A 211 -18.64 4.29 12.71
CA ALA A 211 -20.01 3.82 12.89
C ALA A 211 -20.07 2.37 13.36
N TYR A 212 -19.22 1.49 12.83
CA TYR A 212 -19.12 0.09 13.26
C TYR A 212 -18.42 -0.09 14.61
N CYS A 213 -17.55 0.84 15.01
CA CYS A 213 -17.05 0.91 16.38
C CYS A 213 -18.10 1.43 17.39
N GLY A 214 -19.28 1.87 16.93
CA GLY A 214 -20.34 2.44 17.76
C GLY A 214 -20.19 3.96 18.02
N ASP A 215 -19.20 4.60 17.41
CA ASP A 215 -18.94 6.04 17.54
C ASP A 215 -19.77 6.82 16.50
N HIS A 216 -21.09 6.76 16.66
CA HIS A 216 -22.04 7.25 15.65
C HIS A 216 -22.01 8.77 15.46
N GLU A 217 -21.69 9.53 16.51
CA GLU A 217 -21.56 10.99 16.42
C GLU A 217 -20.30 11.37 15.65
N ALA A 218 -19.13 10.75 15.94
CA ALA A 218 -17.92 11.00 15.17
C ALA A 218 -18.06 10.57 13.70
N ALA A 219 -18.77 9.47 13.43
CA ALA A 219 -19.09 9.05 12.07
C ALA A 219 -19.94 10.09 11.33
N ALA A 220 -20.96 10.65 12.00
CA ALA A 220 -21.81 11.70 11.43
C ALA A 220 -21.01 12.98 11.16
N ASP A 221 -20.08 13.34 12.04
CA ASP A 221 -19.19 14.48 11.87
C ASP A 221 -18.27 14.33 10.65
N GLU A 222 -17.70 13.15 10.41
CA GLU A 222 -16.91 12.89 9.20
C GLU A 222 -17.78 12.98 7.93
N VAL A 223 -19.00 12.43 7.94
CA VAL A 223 -19.93 12.59 6.81
C VAL A 223 -20.20 14.07 6.55
N ALA A 224 -20.54 14.84 7.59
CA ALA A 224 -20.82 16.27 7.47
C ALA A 224 -19.63 17.06 6.88
N ARG A 225 -18.40 16.71 7.26
CA ARG A 225 -17.17 17.30 6.68
C ARG A 225 -17.00 17.00 5.19
N LEU A 226 -17.48 15.85 4.72
CA LEU A 226 -17.32 15.39 3.35
C LEU A 226 -18.46 15.84 2.41
N LEU A 227 -19.64 16.15 2.93
CA LEU A 227 -20.81 16.57 2.14
C LEU A 227 -20.51 17.71 1.13
N PRO A 228 -19.76 18.78 1.48
CA PRO A 228 -19.47 19.85 0.52
C PRO A 228 -18.66 19.40 -0.71
N PHE A 229 -18.00 18.24 -0.64
CA PHE A 229 -17.18 17.71 -1.73
C PHE A 229 -17.90 16.65 -2.56
N GLU A 230 -19.07 16.16 -2.14
CA GLU A 230 -19.77 15.02 -2.77
C GLU A 230 -20.03 15.24 -4.27
N GLU A 231 -20.48 16.44 -4.64
CA GLU A 231 -20.75 16.79 -6.04
C GLU A 231 -19.48 16.95 -6.90
N ALA A 232 -18.32 17.14 -6.27
CA ALA A 232 -17.04 17.24 -6.95
C ALA A 232 -16.28 15.91 -7.01
N MET A 233 -16.76 14.86 -6.31
CA MET A 233 -16.17 13.53 -6.39
C MET A 233 -16.36 12.92 -7.79
N ASP A 234 -15.36 12.13 -8.22
CA ASP A 234 -15.48 11.20 -9.34
C ASP A 234 -16.74 10.32 -9.18
N PRO A 235 -17.46 9.97 -10.26
CA PRO A 235 -18.70 9.21 -10.18
C PRO A 235 -18.59 7.92 -9.35
N ASN A 236 -17.48 7.18 -9.46
CA ASN A 236 -17.31 5.94 -8.71
C ASN A 236 -17.16 6.20 -7.20
N HIS A 237 -16.37 7.21 -6.84
CA HIS A 237 -16.20 7.61 -5.44
C HIS A 237 -17.48 8.19 -4.85
N ARG A 238 -18.28 8.92 -5.64
CA ARG A 238 -19.57 9.45 -5.20
C ARG A 238 -20.56 8.33 -4.87
N ILE A 239 -20.69 7.34 -5.76
CA ILE A 239 -21.55 6.17 -5.55
C ILE A 239 -21.11 5.44 -4.28
N ALA A 240 -19.80 5.16 -4.15
CA ALA A 240 -19.27 4.51 -2.96
C ALA A 240 -19.58 5.32 -1.67
N PHE A 241 -19.42 6.64 -1.70
CA PHE A 241 -19.73 7.49 -0.55
C PHE A 241 -21.23 7.48 -0.20
N GLN A 242 -22.12 7.39 -1.18
CA GLN A 242 -23.56 7.26 -0.95
C GLN A 242 -23.91 5.93 -0.27
N ASP A 243 -23.32 4.82 -0.73
CA ASP A 243 -23.48 3.52 -0.10
C ASP A 243 -22.96 3.53 1.35
N GLN A 244 -21.81 4.15 1.59
CA GLN A 244 -21.23 4.31 2.92
C GLN A 244 -22.13 5.12 3.86
N LYS A 245 -22.75 6.21 3.39
CA LYS A 245 -23.74 6.97 4.18
C LYS A 245 -24.92 6.08 4.60
N GLN A 246 -25.37 5.20 3.72
CA GLN A 246 -26.44 4.25 4.04
C GLN A 246 -26.00 3.22 5.09
N LEU A 247 -24.77 2.70 5.00
CA LEU A 247 -24.19 1.82 6.02
C LEU A 247 -24.11 2.50 7.39
N ILE A 248 -23.63 3.75 7.43
CA ILE A 248 -23.51 4.54 8.67
C ILE A 248 -24.89 4.77 9.29
N ARG A 249 -25.90 5.13 8.48
CA ARG A 249 -27.28 5.29 8.93
C ARG A 249 -27.85 3.99 9.50
N ASN A 250 -27.64 2.87 8.81
CA ASN A 250 -28.11 1.56 9.27
C ASN A 250 -27.44 1.15 10.59
N ALA A 251 -26.12 1.37 10.72
CA ALA A 251 -25.38 1.08 11.95
C ALA A 251 -25.92 1.90 13.14
N ARG A 252 -26.32 3.17 12.92
CA ARG A 252 -26.93 4.01 13.97
C ARG A 252 -28.32 3.53 14.38
N LEU A 253 -29.14 3.07 13.44
CA LEU A 253 -30.52 2.66 13.70
C LEU A 253 -30.64 1.25 14.27
N TYR A 254 -29.82 0.32 13.79
CA TYR A 254 -29.96 -1.11 14.06
C TYR A 254 -28.77 -1.71 14.80
N GLY A 255 -27.73 -0.91 15.07
CA GLY A 255 -26.42 -1.38 15.53
C GLY A 255 -25.55 -1.85 14.37
N GLY A 256 -24.22 -1.76 14.55
CA GLY A 256 -23.24 -2.33 13.64
C GLY A 256 -23.05 -3.84 13.84
N PRO A 257 -22.31 -4.51 12.94
CA PRO A 257 -21.89 -5.90 13.16
C PRO A 257 -21.07 -6.02 14.46
N ARG A 258 -21.01 -7.22 15.03
CA ARG A 258 -20.23 -7.46 16.25
C ARG A 258 -18.74 -7.42 15.94
N GLN A 259 -17.99 -6.63 16.72
CA GLN A 259 -16.53 -6.64 16.71
C GLN A 259 -15.99 -8.07 16.88
N ARG A 260 -15.14 -8.48 15.95
CA ARG A 260 -14.39 -9.73 16.03
C ARG A 260 -13.37 -9.64 17.16
N ARG A 261 -13.30 -10.69 17.98
CA ARG A 261 -12.21 -10.87 18.93
C ARG A 261 -11.08 -11.62 18.24
N VAL A 262 -9.92 -10.99 18.16
CA VAL A 262 -8.70 -11.64 17.67
C VAL A 262 -7.90 -12.09 18.87
N GLU A 263 -7.84 -13.41 19.06
CA GLU A 263 -7.02 -14.02 20.11
C GLU A 263 -5.64 -14.30 19.53
N ILE A 264 -4.63 -13.60 20.04
CA ILE A 264 -3.24 -13.82 19.68
C ILE A 264 -2.69 -14.93 20.59
N PRO A 265 -2.16 -16.04 20.04
CA PRO A 265 -1.53 -17.07 20.86
C PRO A 265 -0.40 -16.50 21.71
N ALA A 266 -0.31 -16.90 22.98
CA ALA A 266 0.69 -16.37 23.93
C ALA A 266 2.14 -16.39 23.41
N PRO A 267 2.63 -17.42 22.69
CA PRO A 267 3.97 -17.39 22.12
C PRO A 267 4.15 -16.28 21.08
N LEU A 268 3.12 -16.00 20.28
CA LEU A 268 3.14 -14.94 19.28
C LEU A 268 3.07 -13.56 19.94
N GLN A 269 2.26 -13.43 21.00
CA GLN A 269 2.16 -12.20 21.80
C GLN A 269 3.52 -11.85 22.45
N ALA A 270 4.17 -12.83 23.07
CA ALA A 270 5.50 -12.65 23.66
C ALA A 270 6.54 -12.23 22.61
N LEU A 271 6.49 -12.80 21.41
CA LEU A 271 7.34 -12.40 20.29
C LEU A 271 7.10 -10.95 19.85
N PHE A 272 5.85 -10.49 19.83
CA PHE A 272 5.53 -9.08 19.55
C PHE A 272 6.01 -8.14 20.64
N ASP A 273 5.84 -8.50 21.91
CA ASP A 273 6.26 -7.67 23.03
C ASP A 273 7.79 -7.54 23.09
N GLN A 274 8.53 -8.62 22.76
CA GLN A 274 9.99 -8.58 22.60
C GLN A 274 10.45 -7.70 21.45
N ARG A 275 9.72 -7.65 20.33
CA ARG A 275 10.08 -6.82 19.18
C ARG A 275 9.75 -5.35 19.44
N ARG A 276 8.64 -5.06 20.14
CA ARG A 276 8.22 -3.71 20.55
C ARG A 276 9.11 -3.03 21.60
N SER A 277 9.92 -3.79 22.34
CA SER A 277 10.75 -3.27 23.45
C SER A 277 12.08 -2.64 23.01
N SER A 278 12.39 -2.64 21.71
CA SER A 278 13.43 -1.78 21.15
C SER A 278 12.94 -0.32 21.27
N PRO A 279 13.62 0.56 22.02
CA PRO A 279 13.05 1.86 22.36
C PRO A 279 12.72 2.63 21.08
N LYS A 280 11.44 3.00 20.93
CA LYS A 280 11.01 4.08 20.05
C LYS A 280 11.72 5.35 20.52
N SER A 281 12.97 5.56 20.11
CA SER A 281 13.46 6.91 19.92
C SER A 281 12.77 7.44 18.67
N VAL A 282 11.48 7.74 18.80
CA VAL A 282 10.96 8.91 18.12
C VAL A 282 11.84 10.02 18.71
N GLU A 283 12.92 10.38 18.03
CA GLU A 283 13.42 11.73 18.16
C GLU A 283 12.20 12.58 17.84
N THR A 284 11.54 13.02 18.90
CA THR A 284 10.59 14.11 18.82
C THR A 284 11.38 15.16 18.09
N ARG A 285 11.06 15.40 16.81
CA ARG A 285 11.62 16.52 16.04
C ARG A 285 11.61 17.66 17.02
N LYS A 286 12.80 18.03 17.51
CA LYS A 286 12.94 18.96 18.62
C LYS A 286 12.13 20.17 18.20
N LYS A 287 11.03 20.48 18.90
CA LYS A 287 10.13 21.57 18.48
C LYS A 287 11.01 22.82 18.39
N ILE A 288 11.32 23.23 17.16
CA ILE A 288 12.25 24.33 16.93
C ILE A 288 11.55 25.58 17.45
N GLY A 289 12.11 26.16 18.49
CA GLY A 289 11.53 27.34 19.11
C GLY A 289 11.45 28.46 18.07
N ARG A 290 10.36 29.24 18.08
CA ARG A 290 10.15 30.37 17.12
C ARG A 290 11.39 31.30 17.01
N ASN A 291 12.17 31.41 18.09
CA ASN A 291 13.37 32.24 18.17
C ASN A 291 14.71 31.50 18.00
N GLU A 292 14.71 30.16 17.85
CA GLU A 292 15.92 29.37 17.61
C GLU A 292 16.44 29.55 16.19
N ARG A 293 17.72 29.20 15.94
CA ARG A 293 18.29 29.27 14.59
C ARG A 293 17.55 28.28 13.67
N CYS A 294 17.26 28.74 12.47
CA CYS A 294 16.57 27.95 11.47
C CYS A 294 17.47 26.80 11.00
N PRO A 295 16.95 25.56 10.92
CA PRO A 295 17.75 24.37 10.60
C PRO A 295 18.24 24.35 9.15
N CYS A 296 17.78 25.27 8.28
CA CYS A 296 18.22 25.40 6.89
C CYS A 296 19.63 26.03 6.74
N GLY A 297 20.36 26.27 7.84
CA GLY A 297 21.71 26.83 7.81
C GLY A 297 21.80 28.34 7.52
N SER A 298 20.67 29.04 7.40
CA SER A 298 20.64 30.49 7.04
C SER A 298 21.18 31.42 8.12
N GLY A 299 21.43 30.92 9.34
CA GLY A 299 21.81 31.71 10.52
C GLY A 299 20.69 32.58 11.11
N ARG A 300 19.51 32.65 10.47
CA ARG A 300 18.35 33.45 10.91
C ARG A 300 17.50 32.70 11.93
N LYS A 301 16.72 33.43 12.75
CA LYS A 301 15.72 32.81 13.66
C LYS A 301 14.59 32.13 12.86
N TYR A 302 14.05 31.02 13.35
CA TYR A 302 13.05 30.21 12.65
C TYR A 302 11.85 31.04 12.18
N LYS A 303 11.29 31.91 13.03
CA LYS A 303 10.18 32.83 12.68
C LYS A 303 10.46 33.80 11.52
N GLN A 304 11.73 34.07 11.23
CA GLN A 304 12.15 34.99 10.17
C GLN A 304 12.65 34.26 8.92
N CYS A 305 12.53 32.94 8.89
CA CYS A 305 12.95 32.12 7.77
C CYS A 305 11.79 31.19 7.37
N HIS A 306 11.75 29.96 7.88
CA HIS A 306 10.73 28.97 7.52
C HIS A 306 9.51 28.96 8.45
N GLY A 307 9.51 29.73 9.54
CA GLY A 307 8.42 29.84 10.51
C GLY A 307 7.49 31.04 10.26
N ARG A 308 7.27 31.40 8.99
CA ARG A 308 6.26 32.38 8.58
C ARG A 308 4.92 31.70 8.35
#